data_AF-B0WUN4-F1
#
_entry.id   AF-B0WUN4-F1
#
_cell.length_a   1.000
_cell.length_b   1.000
_cell.length_c   1.000
_cell.angle_alpha   90.00
_cell.angle_beta   90.00
_cell.angle_gamma   90.00
#
_symmetry.space_group_name_H-M   'P 1'
#
loop_
_entity.id
_entity.type
_entity.pdbx_description
1 polymer ?
#
loop_
_entity_poly.entity_id
_entity_poly.type
_entity_poly.pdbx_seq_one_letter_code
_entity_poly.pdbx_strand_id
1 'polypeptide(L)'
;DEVIKQSRKFLDEFDSLLLHKELYRSLFLYTLESVRDDVVKLLQRFISLPTEPFQHGAIECCGISFEGKKEYTNHYQHVHNLKAVQSVTLCEMKLALAKIAIFQRTIHGYLRAGNLSSCEMIYFLKQVLKKLNNTIDF
;
A
#
# COMPACT_ATOMS: atom_id res chain seq x y z
N ASP A 1 -20.45 0.62 6.55
CA ASP A 1 -19.26 -0.17 6.92
C ASP A 1 -18.02 0.66 6.58
N GLU A 2 -17.10 0.82 7.53
CA GLU A 2 -15.90 1.65 7.37
C GLU A 2 -14.93 1.06 6.34
N VAL A 3 -14.83 -0.27 6.20
CA VAL A 3 -13.97 -0.88 5.17
C VAL A 3 -14.46 -0.51 3.78
N ILE A 4 -15.77 -0.63 3.53
CA ILE A 4 -16.38 -0.29 2.24
C ILE A 4 -16.10 1.18 1.89
N LYS A 5 -16.28 2.07 2.85
CA LYS A 5 -16.05 3.51 2.69
C LYS A 5 -14.58 3.80 2.37
N GLN A 6 -13.65 3.23 3.11
CA GLN A 6 -12.22 3.45 2.91
C GLN A 6 -11.71 2.79 1.62
N SER A 7 -12.23 1.62 1.22
CA SER A 7 -11.90 0.99 -0.05
C SER A 7 -12.35 1.82 -1.25
N ARG A 8 -13.57 2.39 -1.22
CA ARG A 8 -14.02 3.33 -2.27
C ARG A 8 -13.13 4.55 -2.34
N LYS A 9 -12.92 5.21 -1.21
CA LYS A 9 -12.06 6.40 -1.15
C LYS A 9 -10.65 6.10 -1.66
N PHE A 10 -10.08 4.95 -1.28
CA PHE A 10 -8.78 4.53 -1.76
C PHE A 10 -8.75 4.34 -3.28
N LEU A 11 -9.78 3.72 -3.86
CA LEU A 11 -9.91 3.54 -5.32
C LEU A 11 -10.02 4.87 -6.07
N ASP A 12 -10.87 5.77 -5.58
CA ASP A 12 -11.15 7.08 -6.18
C ASP A 12 -9.89 7.96 -6.16
N GLU A 13 -9.12 7.90 -5.08
CA GLU A 13 -7.90 8.70 -4.93
C GLU A 13 -6.68 8.00 -5.52
N PHE A 14 -6.75 6.72 -5.88
CA PHE A 14 -5.57 5.89 -6.19
C PHE A 14 -4.69 6.47 -7.29
N ASP A 15 -5.30 6.95 -8.39
CA ASP A 15 -4.52 7.48 -9.52
C ASP A 15 -3.80 8.77 -9.13
N SER A 16 -4.39 9.57 -8.24
CA SER A 16 -3.73 10.74 -7.67
C SER A 16 -2.56 10.38 -6.76
N LEU A 17 -2.59 9.22 -6.10
CA LEU A 17 -1.47 8.72 -5.30
C LEU A 17 -0.25 8.37 -6.18
N LEU A 18 -0.48 8.00 -7.44
CA LEU A 18 0.57 7.58 -8.38
C LEU A 18 1.31 8.74 -9.04
N LEU A 19 0.75 9.96 -9.04
CA LEU A 19 1.28 11.12 -9.77
C LEU A 19 2.74 11.47 -9.45
N HIS A 20 3.20 11.17 -8.22
CA HIS A 20 4.54 11.52 -7.75
C HIS A 20 5.40 10.30 -7.41
N LYS A 21 5.02 9.11 -7.90
CA LYS A 21 5.67 7.84 -7.53
C LYS A 21 7.15 7.77 -7.91
N GLU A 22 7.57 8.40 -9.01
CA GLU A 22 8.93 8.24 -9.56
C GLU A 22 10.04 8.83 -8.68
N LEU A 23 9.75 9.89 -7.91
CA LEU A 23 10.74 10.47 -6.99
C LEU A 23 11.05 9.55 -5.81
N TYR A 24 10.15 8.61 -5.51
CA TYR A 24 10.14 7.81 -4.29
C TYR A 24 9.69 6.37 -4.53
N ARG A 25 10.05 5.85 -5.71
CA ARG A 25 9.48 4.63 -6.30
C ARG A 25 9.60 3.43 -5.38
N SER A 26 10.79 3.16 -4.84
CA SER A 26 11.01 1.99 -3.98
C SER A 26 10.17 2.03 -2.69
N LEU A 27 10.09 3.17 -2.01
CA LEU A 27 9.29 3.32 -0.77
C LEU A 27 7.81 3.21 -1.06
N PHE A 28 7.37 3.82 -2.15
CA PHE A 28 5.98 3.83 -2.56
C PHE A 28 5.52 2.43 -2.96
N LEU A 29 6.26 1.75 -3.85
CA LEU A 29 5.97 0.38 -4.27
C LEU A 29 5.93 -0.57 -3.08
N TYR A 30 6.93 -0.51 -2.21
CA TYR A 30 6.95 -1.35 -1.01
C TYR A 30 5.75 -1.10 -0.09
N THR A 31 5.31 0.16 0.04
CA THR A 31 4.11 0.48 0.81
C THR A 31 2.85 -0.12 0.17
N LEU A 32 2.75 -0.09 -1.16
CA LEU A 32 1.63 -0.71 -1.89
C LEU A 32 1.64 -2.25 -1.78
N GLU A 33 2.80 -2.89 -1.86
CA GLU A 33 2.95 -4.34 -1.66
C GLU A 33 2.46 -4.77 -0.27
N SER A 34 2.86 -4.03 0.77
CA SER A 34 2.40 -4.28 2.13
C SER A 34 0.88 -4.18 2.26
N VAL A 35 0.25 -3.23 1.58
CA VAL A 35 -1.22 -3.09 1.55
C VAL A 35 -1.88 -4.22 0.75
N ARG A 36 -1.28 -4.60 -0.38
CA ARG A 36 -1.73 -5.72 -1.23
C ARG A 36 -1.84 -6.99 -0.40
N ASP A 37 -0.79 -7.32 0.35
CA ASP A 37 -0.74 -8.45 1.27
C ASP A 37 -1.87 -8.42 2.31
N ASP A 38 -2.11 -7.27 2.92
CA ASP A 38 -3.16 -7.12 3.93
C ASP A 38 -4.57 -7.30 3.31
N VAL A 39 -4.78 -6.80 2.10
CA VAL A 39 -6.03 -6.98 1.35
C VAL A 39 -6.24 -8.44 0.94
N VAL A 40 -5.19 -9.13 0.48
CA VAL A 40 -5.23 -10.57 0.17
C VAL A 40 -5.60 -11.37 1.41
N LYS A 41 -4.91 -11.13 2.54
CA LYS A 41 -5.20 -11.79 3.82
C LYS A 41 -6.64 -11.57 4.26
N LEU A 42 -7.18 -10.36 4.05
CA LEU A 42 -8.55 -10.06 4.41
C LEU A 42 -9.54 -10.78 3.51
N LEU A 43 -9.33 -10.77 2.19
CA LEU A 43 -10.18 -11.47 1.23
C LEU A 43 -10.17 -12.99 1.47
N GLN A 44 -9.00 -13.59 1.75
CA GLN A 44 -8.85 -15.02 2.04
C GLN A 44 -9.69 -15.51 3.23
N ARG A 45 -10.11 -14.61 4.14
CA ARG A 45 -11.04 -14.98 5.23
C ARG A 45 -12.46 -15.28 4.76
N PHE A 46 -12.86 -14.68 3.64
CA PHE A 46 -14.26 -14.69 3.20
C PHE A 46 -14.46 -15.37 1.85
N ILE A 47 -13.39 -15.50 1.06
CA ILE A 47 -13.42 -16.15 -0.25
C ILE A 47 -12.17 -17.00 -0.46
N SER A 48 -12.27 -18.00 -1.34
CA SER A 48 -11.09 -18.72 -1.85
C SER A 48 -10.33 -17.84 -2.83
N LEU A 49 -9.06 -17.56 -2.53
CA LEU A 49 -8.10 -16.93 -3.45
C LEU A 49 -6.90 -17.86 -3.64
N PRO A 50 -6.21 -17.80 -4.79
CA PRO A 50 -4.92 -18.46 -4.97
C PRO A 50 -3.98 -18.08 -3.82
N THR A 51 -3.37 -19.07 -3.19
CA THR A 51 -2.45 -18.91 -2.06
C THR A 51 -1.01 -18.66 -2.48
N GLU A 52 -0.76 -18.45 -3.78
CA GLU A 52 0.59 -18.20 -4.27
C GLU A 52 1.17 -16.98 -3.55
N PRO A 53 2.26 -17.16 -2.78
CA PRO A 53 2.89 -16.06 -2.10
C PRO A 53 3.45 -15.14 -3.17
N PHE A 54 3.03 -13.88 -3.15
CA PHE A 54 3.68 -12.88 -3.95
C PHE A 54 5.13 -12.77 -3.48
N GLN A 55 6.06 -13.10 -4.36
CA GLN A 55 7.47 -12.94 -4.10
C GLN A 55 7.75 -11.45 -4.07
N HIS A 56 7.95 -10.92 -2.86
CA HIS A 56 8.44 -9.56 -2.71
C HIS A 56 9.83 -9.52 -3.32
N GLY A 57 10.05 -8.63 -4.29
CA GLY A 57 11.40 -8.34 -4.77
C GLY A 57 12.23 -7.79 -3.61
N ALA A 58 13.54 -8.05 -3.62
CA ALA A 58 14.45 -7.34 -2.71
C ALA A 58 14.32 -5.84 -2.95
N ILE A 59 14.08 -5.06 -1.90
CA ILE A 59 13.93 -3.61 -2.03
C ILE A 59 15.33 -3.04 -2.21
N GLU A 60 15.63 -2.45 -3.36
CA GLU A 60 16.93 -1.81 -3.57
C GLU A 60 16.84 -0.29 -3.47
N CYS A 61 17.80 0.30 -2.76
CA CYS A 61 17.96 1.75 -2.65
C CYS A 61 19.42 2.09 -2.38
N CYS A 62 19.96 3.07 -3.11
CA CYS A 62 21.38 3.43 -3.06
C CYS A 62 22.35 2.24 -3.31
N GLY A 63 21.94 1.23 -4.08
CA GLY A 63 22.73 0.01 -4.30
C GLY A 63 22.77 -0.94 -3.10
N ILE A 64 21.90 -0.73 -2.11
CA ILE A 64 21.72 -1.58 -0.93
C ILE A 64 20.39 -2.30 -1.09
N SER A 65 20.39 -3.63 -0.99
CA SER A 65 19.17 -4.43 -0.91
C SER A 65 18.73 -4.53 0.55
N PHE A 66 17.45 -4.31 0.82
CA PHE A 66 16.84 -4.36 2.15
C PHE A 66 15.88 -5.54 2.26
N GLU A 67 15.99 -6.30 3.35
CA GLU A 67 15.13 -7.45 3.62
C GLU A 67 13.82 -7.06 4.33
N GLY A 68 13.77 -5.89 4.98
CA GLY A 68 12.62 -5.47 5.78
C GLY A 68 12.21 -3.99 5.72
N LYS A 69 10.90 -3.74 5.88
CA LYS A 69 10.27 -2.39 5.94
C LYS A 69 11.03 -1.40 6.79
N LYS A 70 11.39 -1.84 7.99
CA LYS A 70 11.92 -0.96 9.04
C LYS A 70 13.31 -0.45 8.67
N GLU A 71 14.18 -1.33 8.19
CA GLU A 71 15.54 -1.01 7.77
C GLU A 71 15.52 -0.08 6.56
N TYR A 72 14.70 -0.42 5.57
CA TYR A 72 14.48 0.42 4.40
C TYR A 72 13.92 1.80 4.76
N THR A 73 12.88 1.86 5.61
CA THR A 73 12.26 3.13 6.04
C THR A 73 13.27 4.01 6.78
N ASN A 74 14.09 3.42 7.64
CA ASN A 74 15.12 4.14 8.37
C ASN A 74 16.21 4.68 7.43
N HIS A 75 16.72 3.85 6.51
CA HIS A 75 17.67 4.28 5.48
C HIS A 75 17.09 5.46 4.69
N TYR A 76 15.86 5.33 4.20
CA TYR A 76 15.24 6.34 3.39
C TYR A 76 15.05 7.66 4.15
N GLN A 77 14.61 7.61 5.41
CA GLN A 77 14.51 8.78 6.27
C GLN A 77 15.87 9.45 6.56
N HIS A 78 16.95 8.68 6.60
CA HIS A 78 18.27 9.20 6.90
C HIS A 78 19.03 9.70 5.66
N VAL A 79 18.85 9.05 4.52
CA VAL A 79 19.63 9.30 3.30
C VAL A 79 18.90 10.20 2.30
N HIS A 80 17.57 10.03 2.17
CA HIS A 80 16.78 10.77 1.18
C HIS A 80 15.99 11.93 1.77
N ASN A 81 15.54 11.83 3.03
CA ASN A 81 14.84 12.95 3.69
C ASN A 81 15.78 14.06 4.20
N LEU A 82 17.11 13.84 4.26
CA LEU A 82 18.06 14.81 4.85
C LEU A 82 18.59 15.89 3.87
N LYS A 83 18.19 15.90 2.59
CA LYS A 83 18.49 17.00 1.64
C LYS A 83 17.37 17.32 0.63
N ALA A 84 16.13 16.91 0.88
CA ALA A 84 15.01 17.17 -0.04
C ALA A 84 14.39 18.56 0.17
N VAL A 85 15.14 19.60 -0.21
CA VAL A 85 14.65 20.98 -0.32
C VAL A 85 14.09 21.16 -1.73
N GLN A 86 12.78 20.92 -1.91
CA GLN A 86 11.89 21.55 -2.91
C GLN A 86 10.43 21.12 -2.64
N SER A 87 9.55 22.09 -2.38
CA SER A 87 8.57 22.04 -1.27
C SER A 87 7.11 21.73 -1.63
N VAL A 88 6.81 21.02 -2.72
CA VAL A 88 5.42 20.66 -3.07
C VAL A 88 5.27 19.15 -3.31
N THR A 89 6.16 18.58 -4.11
CA THR A 89 6.18 17.13 -4.41
C THR A 89 6.38 16.26 -3.17
N LEU A 90 7.13 16.73 -2.17
CA LEU A 90 7.26 16.06 -0.87
C LEU A 90 5.95 16.07 -0.06
N CYS A 91 5.20 17.18 -0.09
CA CYS A 91 3.93 17.28 0.63
C CYS A 91 2.88 16.36 0.01
N GLU A 92 2.80 16.34 -1.33
CA GLU A 92 1.91 15.46 -2.09
C GLU A 92 2.25 13.98 -1.84
N MET A 93 3.53 13.62 -1.81
CA MET A 93 3.99 12.27 -1.47
C MET A 93 3.67 11.90 -0.02
N LYS A 94 3.98 12.77 0.96
CA LYS A 94 3.64 12.52 2.37
C LYS A 94 2.14 12.35 2.55
N LEU A 95 1.35 13.15 1.84
CA LEU A 95 -0.10 13.02 1.80
C LEU A 95 -0.51 11.66 1.21
N ALA A 96 0.10 11.24 0.10
CA ALA A 96 -0.17 9.95 -0.51
C ALA A 96 0.14 8.79 0.44
N LEU A 97 1.33 8.79 1.06
CA LEU A 97 1.71 7.80 2.08
C LEU A 97 0.77 7.81 3.28
N ALA A 98 0.34 8.99 3.74
CA ALA A 98 -0.61 9.11 4.84
C ALA A 98 -1.98 8.50 4.47
N LYS A 99 -2.47 8.74 3.25
CA LYS A 99 -3.72 8.15 2.74
C LYS A 99 -3.63 6.63 2.65
N ILE A 100 -2.51 6.11 2.13
CA ILE A 100 -2.23 4.66 2.09
C ILE A 100 -2.21 4.09 3.51
N ALA A 101 -1.55 4.76 4.46
CA ALA A 101 -1.48 4.33 5.85
C ALA A 101 -2.86 4.32 6.55
N ILE A 102 -3.74 5.28 6.25
CA ILE A 102 -5.12 5.31 6.77
C ILE A 102 -5.89 4.08 6.26
N PHE A 103 -5.80 3.80 4.96
CA PHE A 103 -6.42 2.62 4.38
C PHE A 103 -5.87 1.34 5.01
N GLN A 104 -4.53 1.23 5.13
CA GLN A 104 -3.88 0.07 5.75
C GLN A 104 -4.34 -0.17 7.19
N ARG A 105 -4.44 0.89 8.01
CA ARG A 105 -4.95 0.78 9.39
C ARG A 105 -6.39 0.29 9.42
N THR A 106 -7.22 0.68 8.46
CA THR A 106 -8.61 0.22 8.35
C THR A 106 -8.65 -1.28 8.09
N ILE A 107 -7.84 -1.77 7.14
CA ILE A 107 -7.72 -3.21 6.84
C ILE A 107 -7.19 -3.97 8.06
N HIS A 108 -6.16 -3.47 8.76
CA HIS A 108 -5.65 -4.07 9.99
C HIS A 108 -6.68 -4.11 11.11
N GLY A 109 -7.45 -3.04 11.30
CA GLY A 109 -8.54 -3.00 12.26
C GLY A 109 -9.56 -4.10 11.99
N TYR A 110 -9.95 -4.28 10.72
CA TYR A 110 -10.87 -5.34 10.34
C TYR A 110 -10.27 -6.73 10.46
N LEU A 111 -9.00 -6.92 10.10
CA LEU A 111 -8.29 -8.18 10.32
C LEU A 111 -8.24 -8.55 11.82
N ARG A 112 -8.25 -7.58 12.74
CA ARG A 112 -8.24 -7.87 14.18
C ARG A 112 -9.62 -8.19 14.75
N ALA A 113 -10.65 -7.46 14.33
CA ALA A 113 -11.96 -7.48 15.01
C ALA A 113 -13.15 -7.86 14.12
N GLY A 114 -13.00 -7.81 12.79
CA GLY A 114 -14.07 -8.07 11.84
C GLY A 114 -14.25 -9.56 11.54
N ASN A 115 -15.51 -10.02 11.56
CA ASN A 115 -15.90 -11.42 11.40
C ASN A 115 -16.99 -11.68 10.35
N LEU A 116 -17.65 -10.62 9.88
CA LEU A 116 -18.66 -10.70 8.82
C LEU A 116 -18.10 -10.10 7.54
N SER A 117 -18.76 -10.35 6.41
CA SER A 117 -18.49 -9.63 5.17
C SER A 117 -19.78 -9.48 4.39
N SER A 118 -19.85 -8.46 3.54
CA SER A 118 -20.91 -8.29 2.56
C SER A 118 -20.35 -8.50 1.15
N CYS A 119 -21.21 -8.85 0.19
CA CYS A 119 -20.83 -8.92 -1.22
C CYS A 119 -20.22 -7.61 -1.72
N GLU A 120 -20.72 -6.48 -1.22
CA GLU A 120 -20.22 -5.14 -1.54
C GLU A 120 -18.79 -4.92 -1.02
N MET A 121 -18.50 -5.34 0.22
CA MET A 121 -17.14 -5.28 0.77
C MET A 121 -16.17 -6.14 -0.04
N ILE A 122 -16.55 -7.38 -0.36
CA ILE A 122 -15.73 -8.27 -1.18
C ILE A 122 -15.47 -7.65 -2.56
N TYR A 123 -16.50 -7.06 -3.17
CA TYR A 123 -16.38 -6.39 -4.46
C TYR A 123 -15.34 -5.26 -4.42
N PHE A 124 -15.45 -4.32 -3.49
CA PHE A 124 -14.50 -3.21 -3.41
C PHE A 124 -13.07 -3.67 -3.07
N LEU A 125 -12.91 -4.65 -2.19
CA LEU A 125 -11.59 -5.20 -1.87
C LEU A 125 -10.95 -5.89 -3.08
N LYS A 126 -11.72 -6.60 -3.91
CA LYS A 126 -11.22 -7.18 -5.18
C LYS A 126 -10.76 -6.10 -6.16
N GLN A 127 -11.51 -5.00 -6.25
CA GLN A 127 -11.13 -3.87 -7.11
C GLN A 127 -9.84 -3.20 -6.62
N VAL A 128 -9.68 -3.03 -5.30
CA VAL A 128 -8.43 -2.53 -4.70
C VAL A 128 -7.27 -3.46 -5.02
N LEU A 129 -7.44 -4.78 -4.80
CA LEU A 129 -6.42 -5.76 -5.11
C LEU A 129 -5.99 -5.72 -6.58
N LYS A 130 -6.96 -5.63 -7.51
CA LYS A 130 -6.68 -5.50 -8.95
C LYS A 130 -5.85 -4.25 -9.26
N LYS A 131 -6.19 -3.09 -8.70
CA LYS A 131 -5.42 -1.85 -8.90
C LYS A 131 -4.00 -1.96 -8.34
N LEU A 132 -3.84 -2.58 -7.17
CA LEU A 132 -2.54 -2.79 -6.54
C LEU A 132 -1.65 -3.70 -7.39
N ASN A 133 -2.14 -4.87 -7.81
CA ASN A 133 -1.39 -5.80 -8.67
C ASN A 133 -0.95 -5.11 -9.97
N ASN A 134 -1.89 -4.46 -10.67
CA ASN A 134 -1.60 -3.74 -11.91
C ASN A 134 -0.56 -2.62 -11.76
N THR A 135 -0.32 -2.12 -10.55
CA THR A 135 0.64 -1.04 -10.29
C THR A 135 1.99 -1.57 -9.85
N ILE A 136 2.01 -2.69 -9.11
CA ILE A 136 3.23 -3.32 -8.59
C ILE A 136 3.90 -4.15 -9.68
N ASP A 137 3.13 -4.78 -10.58
CA ASP A 137 3.65 -5.59 -11.69
C ASP A 137 4.34 -4.75 -12.81
N PHE A 138 4.45 -3.43 -12.65
CA PHE A 138 5.02 -2.43 -13.60
C PHE A 138 6.22 -1.66 -13.04
#